data_AF-A0A537AGK5-F1
#
_entry.id   AF-A0A537AGK5-F1
#
_cell.length_a   1.000
_cell.length_b   1.000
_cell.length_c   1.000
_cell.angle_alpha   90.00
_cell.angle_beta   90.00
_cell.angle_gamma   90.00
#
_symmetry.space_group_name_H-M   'P 1'
#
loop_
_entity.id
_entity.type
_entity.pdbx_description
1 polymer ?
#
loop_
_entity_poly.entity_id
_entity_poly.type
_entity_poly.pdbx_seq_one_letter_code
_entity_poly.pdbx_strand_id
1 'polypeptide(L)'
;MAVGDSVSVTSSVPALNGVFTVASAGSATAFTYSVPTAAAVASAGGTVSHLAVPIDGHVDPRLIMDVGVMNANQPAPMMAIDEDDEFFLTLTNVGMVMRPDLFEQHTVHFHGYPNASSFYDGVPDASVAVSIGGSFTYYYMAPDAGTYFWHCHISPPEHLQMGMVGQLYVRPRQNRVLANGTTTLASSLIAQQLDPRTRCGTDVLCSTPLPPSDNGVTHQNNKSGAPTYYAYNDGDGSTAYDVEYPVQIHGFDPNFHFVGMTFNPESFTDMKDKYFLLNGRSYPDTVSPGTMTTQSTDGTLHASQPVPTIINIPAGGRALLRISDLDVTEYQTLASLGIPMKVIGLNARLLRDLAGNNTAYNTNSITLAGGESIDVILDASGFTAGQKFFLYTPNLDHLSNDAENFGGLMTEVHICASVDPISKACGS
;
A
#
# COMPACT_ATOMS: atom_id res chain seq x y z
N MET A 1 -18.26 -8.80 -2.61
CA MET A 1 -18.56 -9.59 -1.40
C MET A 1 -17.44 -9.30 -0.42
N ALA A 2 -17.39 -8.05 0.04
CA ALA A 2 -16.36 -7.58 0.95
C ALA A 2 -17.11 -6.87 2.08
N VAL A 3 -16.59 -7.07 3.30
CA VAL A 3 -17.16 -6.54 4.54
C VAL A 3 -17.31 -5.03 4.40
N GLY A 4 -18.54 -4.53 4.61
CA GLY A 4 -18.87 -3.12 4.52
C GLY A 4 -18.33 -2.38 5.72
N ASP A 5 -17.04 -2.05 5.70
CA ASP A 5 -16.42 -1.16 6.67
C ASP A 5 -15.94 0.09 5.95
N SER A 6 -16.23 1.24 6.54
CA SER A 6 -15.75 2.53 6.04
C SER A 6 -14.60 3.03 6.90
N VAL A 7 -13.56 3.52 6.21
CA VAL A 7 -12.34 4.01 6.84
C VAL A 7 -12.15 5.47 6.43
N SER A 8 -12.12 6.37 7.41
CA SER A 8 -11.86 7.80 7.20
C SER A 8 -10.57 8.23 7.88
N VAL A 9 -9.75 9.02 7.18
CA VAL A 9 -8.40 9.43 7.58
C VAL A 9 -8.31 10.95 7.77
N THR A 10 -7.63 11.40 8.82
CA THR A 10 -7.18 12.79 8.97
C THR A 10 -5.75 12.90 9.50
N SER A 11 -4.98 13.87 9.00
CA SER A 11 -3.65 14.24 9.53
C SER A 11 -3.62 15.72 9.95
N SER A 12 -2.81 16.06 10.96
CA SER A 12 -2.75 17.38 11.61
C SER A 12 -1.53 18.25 11.25
N VAL A 13 -0.65 17.79 10.35
CA VAL A 13 0.66 18.42 10.03
C VAL A 13 0.87 18.44 8.51
N PRO A 14 1.53 19.45 7.89
CA PRO A 14 1.47 19.65 6.44
C PRO A 14 2.36 18.64 5.68
N ALA A 15 1.87 17.42 5.51
CA ALA A 15 2.23 16.57 4.39
C ALA A 15 1.49 17.07 3.14
N LEU A 16 2.10 16.93 1.97
CA LEU A 16 1.53 17.31 0.68
C LEU A 16 0.06 16.84 0.58
N ASN A 17 -0.84 17.82 0.57
CA ASN A 17 -2.30 17.70 0.69
C ASN A 17 -2.90 16.56 -0.15
N GLY A 18 -3.13 15.35 0.36
CA GLY A 18 -4.11 14.44 -0.24
C GLY A 18 -5.52 14.89 0.13
N VAL A 19 -6.46 14.92 -0.81
CA VAL A 19 -7.86 15.25 -0.50
C VAL A 19 -8.71 14.00 -0.70
N PHE A 20 -9.43 13.61 0.36
CA PHE A 20 -10.56 12.69 0.25
C PHE A 20 -11.72 13.48 -0.36
N THR A 21 -12.02 13.25 -1.63
CA THR A 21 -13.16 13.91 -2.27
C THR A 21 -14.29 12.91 -2.40
N VAL A 22 -15.46 13.25 -1.86
CA VAL A 22 -16.72 12.64 -2.31
C VAL A 22 -17.04 13.26 -3.66
N ALA A 23 -16.71 12.58 -4.74
CA ALA A 23 -17.11 13.00 -6.08
C ALA A 23 -18.50 12.44 -6.37
N SER A 24 -19.51 13.30 -6.47
CA SER A 24 -20.81 12.93 -7.04
C SER A 24 -20.79 13.22 -8.54
N ALA A 25 -20.68 12.18 -9.37
CA ALA A 25 -20.93 12.28 -10.80
C ALA A 25 -22.19 11.46 -11.12
N GLY A 26 -23.36 12.09 -11.05
CA GLY A 26 -24.65 11.41 -11.21
C GLY A 26 -25.06 10.60 -9.97
N SER A 27 -25.74 9.47 -10.16
CA SER A 27 -26.30 8.63 -9.09
C SER A 27 -25.28 7.75 -8.34
N ALA A 28 -23.99 7.93 -8.58
CA ALA A 28 -22.92 7.18 -7.93
C ALA A 28 -22.03 8.13 -7.10
N THR A 29 -21.94 7.85 -5.80
CA THR A 29 -21.01 8.48 -4.86
C THR A 29 -19.90 7.49 -4.54
N ALA A 30 -18.66 7.81 -4.90
CA ALA A 30 -17.50 7.00 -4.58
C ALA A 30 -16.58 7.76 -3.62
N PHE A 31 -15.98 7.05 -2.67
CA PHE A 31 -14.88 7.56 -1.87
C PHE A 31 -13.58 7.43 -2.67
N THR A 32 -13.02 8.55 -3.14
CA THR A 32 -11.76 8.56 -3.87
C THR A 32 -10.69 9.33 -3.10
N TYR A 33 -9.52 8.70 -2.98
CA TYR A 33 -8.30 9.37 -2.55
C TYR A 33 -7.62 9.98 -3.78
N SER A 34 -7.55 11.31 -3.86
CA SER A 34 -6.90 12.02 -4.95
C SER A 34 -5.71 12.83 -4.42
N VAL A 35 -4.54 12.67 -5.05
CA VAL A 35 -3.38 13.53 -4.81
C VAL A 35 -3.50 14.73 -5.77
N PRO A 36 -3.67 15.98 -5.29
CA PRO A 36 -3.70 17.15 -6.12
C PRO A 36 -2.29 17.46 -6.66
N THR A 37 -2.28 17.80 -7.94
CA THR A 37 -1.14 18.26 -8.70
C THR A 37 -0.48 19.47 -8.03
N ALA A 38 0.85 19.42 -7.92
CA ALA A 38 1.66 20.55 -7.49
C ALA A 38 1.46 21.73 -8.45
N ALA A 39 0.94 22.86 -7.95
CA ALA A 39 1.04 24.14 -8.62
C ALA A 39 1.56 25.18 -7.62
N ALA A 40 2.62 25.84 -8.06
CA ALA A 40 3.47 26.73 -7.30
C ALA A 40 2.76 27.99 -6.78
N VAL A 41 3.40 28.59 -5.78
CA VAL A 41 3.18 29.92 -5.22
C VAL A 41 3.07 30.99 -6.33
N ALA A 42 1.94 31.72 -6.37
CA ALA A 42 1.90 33.08 -6.90
C ALA A 42 0.72 33.87 -6.28
N SER A 43 1.07 34.97 -5.64
CA SER A 43 0.19 36.05 -5.20
C SER A 43 -0.39 36.83 -6.39
N ALA A 44 -1.71 36.94 -6.51
CA ALA A 44 -2.45 38.14 -6.95
C ALA A 44 -3.96 37.85 -7.00
N GLY A 45 -4.76 38.86 -6.64
CA GLY A 45 -6.19 38.76 -6.32
C GLY A 45 -7.10 38.18 -7.41
N GLY A 46 -8.02 37.33 -6.95
CA GLY A 46 -9.16 36.83 -7.71
C GLY A 46 -9.96 35.85 -6.87
N THR A 47 -11.16 36.24 -6.43
CA THR A 47 -12.07 35.40 -5.65
C THR A 47 -12.58 34.22 -6.46
N VAL A 48 -12.11 33.01 -6.15
CA VAL A 48 -12.75 31.74 -6.53
C VAL A 48 -13.17 31.04 -5.24
N SER A 49 -14.48 31.01 -5.00
CA SER A 49 -15.10 30.32 -3.88
C SER A 49 -15.30 28.83 -4.23
N HIS A 50 -14.28 28.03 -3.97
CA HIS A 50 -14.46 26.63 -3.58
C HIS A 50 -13.91 26.51 -2.16
N LEU A 51 -14.80 26.57 -1.17
CA LEU A 51 -14.48 26.23 0.20
C LEU A 51 -14.13 24.74 0.23
N ALA A 52 -12.85 24.42 0.04
CA ALA A 52 -12.30 23.18 0.55
C ALA A 52 -12.41 23.28 2.08
N VAL A 53 -13.49 22.71 2.63
CA VAL A 53 -13.60 22.48 4.07
C VAL A 53 -12.43 21.55 4.43
N PRO A 54 -11.57 21.91 5.39
CA PRO A 54 -10.59 20.97 5.91
C PRO A 54 -11.34 19.71 6.34
N ILE A 55 -10.91 18.53 5.88
CA ILE A 55 -11.47 17.29 6.39
C ILE A 55 -11.02 17.20 7.84
N ASP A 56 -11.92 17.54 8.76
CA ASP A 56 -11.73 17.48 10.22
C ASP A 56 -12.10 16.11 10.79
N GLY A 57 -12.27 15.11 9.90
CA GLY A 57 -12.57 13.73 10.24
C GLY A 57 -14.04 13.48 10.53
N HIS A 58 -14.89 14.51 10.45
CA HIS A 58 -16.33 14.38 10.62
C HIS A 58 -17.00 14.23 9.26
N VAL A 59 -17.17 12.99 8.82
CA VAL A 59 -18.09 12.66 7.72
C VAL A 59 -19.48 12.44 8.32
N ASP A 60 -20.55 12.89 7.65
CA ASP A 60 -21.92 12.61 8.09
C ASP A 60 -22.08 11.09 8.25
N PRO A 61 -22.41 10.58 9.46
CA PRO A 61 -22.58 9.15 9.70
C PRO A 61 -23.59 8.50 8.74
N ARG A 62 -24.57 9.25 8.23
CA ARG A 62 -25.52 8.73 7.22
C ARG A 62 -24.82 8.36 5.93
N LEU A 63 -23.90 9.18 5.43
CA LEU A 63 -23.16 8.84 4.21
C LEU A 63 -22.26 7.62 4.42
N ILE A 64 -21.67 7.50 5.61
CA ILE A 64 -20.90 6.31 6.00
C ILE A 64 -21.79 5.06 5.99
N MET A 65 -22.95 5.09 6.66
CA MET A 65 -23.83 3.92 6.75
C MET A 65 -24.55 3.61 5.44
N ASP A 66 -25.03 4.62 4.71
CA ASP A 66 -25.85 4.47 3.50
C ASP A 66 -24.99 4.15 2.26
N VAL A 67 -23.79 4.74 2.15
CA VAL A 67 -22.89 4.55 1.00
C VAL A 67 -21.78 3.54 1.32
N GLY A 68 -21.19 3.63 2.51
CA GLY A 68 -20.06 2.79 2.91
C GLY A 68 -20.38 1.29 2.93
N VAL A 69 -21.64 0.92 3.22
CA VAL A 69 -22.08 -0.49 3.28
C VAL A 69 -22.00 -1.19 1.93
N MET A 70 -21.92 -0.43 0.83
CA MET A 70 -21.84 -0.93 -0.54
C MET A 70 -20.48 -0.71 -1.21
N ASN A 71 -19.56 -0.01 -0.55
CA ASN A 71 -18.34 0.53 -1.16
C ASN A 71 -17.06 -0.16 -0.67
N ALA A 72 -17.13 -1.47 -0.50
CA ALA A 72 -16.01 -2.29 -0.07
C ALA A 72 -15.01 -2.53 -1.21
N ASN A 73 -13.72 -2.39 -0.91
CA ASN A 73 -12.62 -2.54 -1.87
C ASN A 73 -11.67 -3.66 -1.46
N GLN A 74 -11.10 -4.33 -2.45
CA GLN A 74 -10.02 -5.30 -2.30
C GLN A 74 -8.90 -4.94 -3.30
N PRO A 75 -7.72 -4.52 -2.84
CA PRO A 75 -7.37 -4.25 -1.44
C PRO A 75 -8.18 -3.08 -0.87
N ALA A 76 -8.27 -3.01 0.45
CA ALA A 76 -8.78 -1.84 1.13
C ALA A 76 -7.93 -0.59 0.79
N PRO A 77 -8.44 0.63 1.03
CA PRO A 77 -7.74 1.86 0.66
C PRO A 77 -6.29 1.89 1.17
N MET A 78 -5.37 2.15 0.24
CA MET A 78 -3.95 2.28 0.54
C MET A 78 -3.70 3.49 1.43
N MET A 79 -2.90 3.29 2.47
CA MET A 79 -2.40 4.35 3.34
C MET A 79 -0.93 4.61 3.06
N ALA A 80 -0.60 5.87 2.75
CA ALA A 80 0.76 6.31 2.49
C ALA A 80 1.02 7.56 3.32
N ILE A 81 1.84 7.44 4.36
CA ILE A 81 2.13 8.50 5.33
C ILE A 81 3.62 8.78 5.37
N ASP A 82 4.03 9.95 5.85
CA ASP A 82 5.45 10.26 6.02
C ASP A 82 5.88 9.99 7.48
N GLU A 83 7.14 9.60 7.70
CA GLU A 83 7.67 9.36 9.06
C GLU A 83 7.44 10.59 9.98
N ASP A 84 7.16 10.34 11.27
CA ASP A 84 6.81 11.36 12.28
C ASP A 84 5.44 12.03 12.13
N ASP A 85 4.63 11.66 11.14
CA ASP A 85 3.26 12.18 11.03
C ASP A 85 2.36 11.58 12.12
N GLU A 86 1.52 12.41 12.72
CA GLU A 86 0.38 11.95 13.52
C GLU A 86 -0.75 11.54 12.58
N PHE A 87 -1.26 10.33 12.78
CA PHE A 87 -2.27 9.71 11.93
C PHE A 87 -3.46 9.25 12.77
N PHE A 88 -4.63 9.82 12.47
CA PHE A 88 -5.89 9.43 13.10
C PHE A 88 -6.75 8.68 12.08
N LEU A 89 -7.17 7.49 12.46
CA LEU A 89 -7.96 6.58 11.63
C LEU A 89 -9.26 6.24 12.32
N THR A 90 -10.40 6.63 11.75
CA THR A 90 -11.70 6.20 12.27
C THR A 90 -12.20 5.02 11.47
N LEU A 91 -12.37 3.87 12.15
CA LEU A 91 -13.10 2.72 11.66
C LEU A 91 -14.56 2.86 12.05
N THR A 92 -15.47 2.78 11.08
CA THR A 92 -16.90 2.60 11.35
C THR A 92 -17.35 1.26 10.78
N ASN A 93 -17.84 0.39 11.66
CA ASN A 93 -18.37 -0.91 11.27
C ASN A 93 -19.83 -0.72 10.83
N VAL A 94 -20.10 -0.83 9.53
CA VAL A 94 -21.44 -0.59 8.99
C VAL A 94 -22.23 -1.88 8.74
N GLY A 95 -21.62 -3.04 8.97
CA GLY A 95 -22.21 -4.35 8.78
C GLY A 95 -22.42 -4.71 7.30
N MET A 96 -23.25 -5.72 7.04
CA MET A 96 -23.58 -6.15 5.67
C MET A 96 -25.08 -6.11 5.42
N VAL A 97 -25.52 -5.47 4.33
CA VAL A 97 -26.94 -5.49 3.91
C VAL A 97 -27.42 -6.90 3.56
N MET A 98 -26.54 -7.72 2.96
CA MET A 98 -26.90 -9.07 2.49
C MET A 98 -26.95 -10.12 3.60
N ARG A 99 -26.26 -9.87 4.71
CA ARG A 99 -26.17 -10.75 5.86
C ARG A 99 -26.35 -9.93 7.14
N PRO A 100 -27.56 -9.38 7.38
CA PRO A 100 -27.84 -8.56 8.55
C PRO A 100 -27.83 -9.37 9.86
N ASP A 101 -27.73 -10.69 9.75
CA ASP A 101 -27.56 -11.66 10.83
C ASP A 101 -26.11 -11.82 11.30
N LEU A 102 -25.12 -11.33 10.53
CA LEU A 102 -23.74 -11.27 10.96
C LEU A 102 -23.54 -10.04 11.85
N PHE A 103 -23.19 -10.27 13.11
CA PHE A 103 -22.98 -9.23 14.13
C PHE A 103 -21.54 -9.15 14.58
N GLU A 104 -20.61 -9.43 13.66
CA GLU A 104 -19.19 -9.48 13.98
C GLU A 104 -18.62 -8.10 14.25
N GLN A 105 -17.64 -8.09 15.14
CA GLN A 105 -16.83 -6.90 15.36
C GLN A 105 -15.73 -6.84 14.31
N HIS A 106 -15.18 -5.65 14.11
CA HIS A 106 -14.03 -5.45 13.24
C HIS A 106 -12.98 -4.58 13.92
N THR A 107 -11.74 -4.70 13.43
CA THR A 107 -10.56 -4.02 13.98
C THR A 107 -9.63 -3.60 12.85
N VAL A 108 -8.71 -2.69 13.13
CA VAL A 108 -7.57 -2.38 12.26
C VAL A 108 -6.28 -2.71 13.01
N HIS A 109 -5.59 -3.76 12.57
CA HIS A 109 -4.27 -4.14 13.07
C HIS A 109 -3.20 -3.82 12.02
N PHE A 110 -2.14 -3.12 12.42
CA PHE A 110 -1.01 -2.77 11.55
C PHE A 110 0.16 -3.73 11.80
N HIS A 111 0.49 -4.57 10.81
CA HIS A 111 1.53 -5.58 10.96
C HIS A 111 2.92 -4.94 10.87
N GLY A 112 3.72 -5.09 11.92
CA GLY A 112 5.08 -4.51 12.05
C GLY A 112 5.13 -3.09 12.62
N TYR A 113 3.98 -2.46 12.88
CA TYR A 113 3.89 -1.07 13.31
C TYR A 113 4.03 -0.93 14.84
N PRO A 114 5.00 -0.15 15.36
CA PRO A 114 5.14 0.07 16.79
C PRO A 114 4.06 1.05 17.29
N ASN A 115 2.96 0.49 17.78
CA ASN A 115 1.83 1.28 18.26
C ASN A 115 2.15 2.04 19.56
N ALA A 116 1.59 3.25 19.71
CA ALA A 116 1.76 4.08 20.91
C ALA A 116 1.23 3.42 22.19
N SER A 117 0.22 2.54 22.04
CA SER A 117 -0.36 1.73 23.11
C SER A 117 -0.97 0.48 22.50
N SER A 118 -0.99 -0.63 23.25
CA SER A 118 -1.70 -1.85 22.85
C SER A 118 -3.20 -1.61 22.61
N PHE A 119 -3.76 -0.55 23.20
CA PHE A 119 -5.15 -0.14 22.99
C PHE A 119 -5.48 0.18 21.52
N TYR A 120 -4.49 0.62 20.72
CA TYR A 120 -4.64 0.92 19.29
C TYR A 120 -4.09 -0.18 18.37
N ASP A 121 -3.74 -1.34 18.93
CA ASP A 121 -3.08 -2.40 18.17
C ASP A 121 -4.03 -3.18 17.26
N GLY A 122 -5.33 -3.18 17.54
CA GLY A 122 -6.32 -3.90 16.74
C GLY A 122 -6.38 -5.41 16.99
N VAL A 123 -5.55 -5.97 17.87
CA VAL A 123 -5.66 -7.38 18.31
C VAL A 123 -6.83 -7.51 19.31
N PRO A 124 -7.82 -8.38 19.08
CA PRO A 124 -8.90 -8.60 20.04
C PRO A 124 -8.33 -9.07 21.39
N ASP A 125 -9.06 -8.80 22.47
CA ASP A 125 -8.67 -9.02 23.87
C ASP A 125 -7.70 -8.00 24.47
N ALA A 126 -6.83 -7.38 23.66
CA ALA A 126 -5.86 -6.38 24.11
C ALA A 126 -6.16 -4.94 23.63
N SER A 127 -7.06 -4.80 22.66
CA SER A 127 -7.42 -3.53 22.01
C SER A 127 -8.94 -3.39 21.79
N VAL A 128 -9.37 -2.29 21.19
CA VAL A 128 -10.79 -2.03 20.90
C VAL A 128 -11.25 -2.76 19.64
N ALA A 129 -12.27 -3.61 19.80
CA ALA A 129 -13.04 -4.19 18.70
C ALA A 129 -14.35 -3.40 18.49
N VAL A 130 -14.63 -3.04 17.24
CA VAL A 130 -15.74 -2.15 16.88
C VAL A 130 -16.94 -2.99 16.46
N SER A 131 -18.00 -2.94 17.26
CA SER A 131 -19.29 -3.56 16.92
C SER A 131 -20.02 -2.80 15.81
N ILE A 132 -20.94 -3.49 15.13
CA ILE A 132 -21.81 -2.91 14.09
C ILE A 132 -22.53 -1.65 14.60
N GLY A 133 -22.51 -0.61 13.77
CA GLY A 133 -23.04 0.72 14.06
C GLY A 133 -22.14 1.56 14.97
N GLY A 134 -21.02 1.00 15.43
CA GLY A 134 -20.00 1.69 16.22
C GLY A 134 -18.93 2.33 15.36
N SER A 135 -18.30 3.36 15.91
CA SER A 135 -17.10 3.98 15.36
C SER A 135 -16.02 4.06 16.42
N PHE A 136 -14.76 3.87 16.03
CA PHE A 136 -13.61 4.04 16.88
C PHE A 136 -12.47 4.73 16.13
N THR A 137 -11.82 5.69 16.78
CA THR A 137 -10.67 6.41 16.23
C THR A 137 -9.38 5.88 16.83
N TYR A 138 -8.56 5.27 15.99
CA TYR A 138 -7.19 4.92 16.31
C TYR A 138 -6.28 6.14 16.22
N TYR A 139 -5.25 6.15 17.06
CA TYR A 139 -4.17 7.13 17.00
C TYR A 139 -2.84 6.40 16.76
N TYR A 140 -2.13 6.84 15.73
CA TYR A 140 -0.84 6.32 15.35
C TYR A 140 0.17 7.46 15.18
N MET A 141 1.42 7.18 15.53
CA MET A 141 2.57 8.00 15.17
C MET A 141 3.35 7.24 14.10
N ALA A 142 3.52 7.83 12.93
CA ALA A 142 4.19 7.20 11.80
C ALA A 142 5.62 6.76 12.22
N PRO A 143 5.92 5.45 12.15
CA PRO A 143 7.16 4.88 12.62
C PRO A 143 8.24 5.10 11.59
N ASP A 144 9.24 4.22 11.59
CA ASP A 144 10.29 4.22 10.58
C ASP A 144 9.74 3.93 9.17
N ALA A 145 10.48 4.38 8.17
CA ALA A 145 10.17 4.15 6.76
C ALA A 145 10.19 2.66 6.42
N GLY A 146 9.19 2.23 5.65
CA GLY A 146 9.08 0.85 5.20
C GLY A 146 7.68 0.49 4.73
N THR A 147 7.57 -0.73 4.20
CA THR A 147 6.30 -1.29 3.76
C THR A 147 5.66 -2.12 4.86
N TYR A 148 4.52 -1.63 5.35
CA TYR A 148 3.64 -2.27 6.30
C TYR A 148 2.38 -2.74 5.57
N PHE A 149 1.40 -3.21 6.32
CA PHE A 149 0.06 -3.49 5.84
C PHE A 149 -0.86 -3.61 7.04
N TRP A 150 -2.15 -3.63 6.78
CA TRP A 150 -3.14 -3.75 7.82
C TRP A 150 -4.19 -4.78 7.47
N HIS A 151 -4.77 -5.37 8.51
CA HIS A 151 -5.89 -6.30 8.36
C HIS A 151 -6.77 -6.29 9.61
N CYS A 152 -7.97 -6.88 9.47
CA CYS A 152 -8.80 -7.17 10.62
C CYS A 152 -8.22 -8.33 11.43
N HIS A 153 -8.28 -8.25 12.75
CA HIS A 153 -7.81 -9.29 13.65
C HIS A 153 -8.96 -10.01 14.39
N ILE A 154 -10.22 -9.73 14.03
CA ILE A 154 -11.37 -10.56 14.39
C ILE A 154 -11.43 -11.73 13.41
N SER A 155 -11.62 -12.95 13.93
CA SER A 155 -11.65 -14.20 13.14
C SER A 155 -10.67 -14.19 11.95
N PRO A 156 -9.35 -13.98 12.15
CA PRO A 156 -8.46 -13.52 11.07
C PRO A 156 -8.52 -14.36 9.77
N PRO A 157 -8.53 -15.70 9.81
CA PRO A 157 -8.60 -16.48 8.56
C PRO A 157 -9.84 -16.15 7.70
N GLU A 158 -10.99 -15.91 8.34
CA GLU A 158 -12.24 -15.53 7.67
C GLU A 158 -12.17 -14.09 7.16
N HIS A 159 -11.84 -13.13 8.03
CA HIS A 159 -11.90 -11.71 7.66
C HIS A 159 -10.85 -11.32 6.62
N LEU A 160 -9.67 -11.96 6.65
CA LEU A 160 -8.66 -11.78 5.61
C LEU A 160 -9.19 -12.29 4.28
N GLN A 161 -9.73 -13.52 4.22
CA GLN A 161 -10.34 -14.09 3.01
C GLN A 161 -11.45 -13.19 2.45
N MET A 162 -12.30 -12.63 3.31
CA MET A 162 -13.38 -11.71 2.91
C MET A 162 -12.88 -10.32 2.48
N GLY A 163 -11.56 -10.12 2.37
CA GLY A 163 -10.93 -8.94 1.79
C GLY A 163 -10.62 -7.81 2.76
N MET A 164 -10.66 -8.04 4.08
CA MET A 164 -10.31 -7.04 5.10
C MET A 164 -8.79 -6.87 5.25
N VAL A 165 -8.15 -6.51 4.14
CA VAL A 165 -6.70 -6.40 3.99
C VAL A 165 -6.37 -5.13 3.22
N GLY A 166 -5.32 -4.42 3.63
CA GLY A 166 -4.95 -3.16 3.00
C GLY A 166 -3.47 -2.84 3.10
N GLN A 167 -2.98 -2.08 2.13
CA GLN A 167 -1.58 -1.67 2.09
C GLN A 167 -1.36 -0.44 2.97
N LEU A 168 -0.24 -0.43 3.72
CA LEU A 168 0.24 0.74 4.45
C LEU A 168 1.73 0.90 4.19
N TYR A 169 2.24 2.10 3.92
CA TYR A 169 3.68 2.32 3.95
C TYR A 169 4.01 3.70 4.47
N VAL A 170 5.23 3.79 5.00
CA VAL A 170 5.79 5.02 5.55
C VAL A 170 6.93 5.50 4.66
N ARG A 171 6.85 6.75 4.22
CA ARG A 171 7.87 7.39 3.39
C ARG A 171 8.97 8.02 4.25
N PRO A 172 10.24 7.87 3.86
CA PRO A 172 11.37 8.31 4.68
C PRO A 172 11.50 9.83 4.79
N ARG A 173 12.00 10.30 5.93
CA ARG A 173 12.49 11.66 6.17
C ARG A 173 13.49 12.12 5.10
N GLN A 174 14.22 11.18 4.50
CA GLN A 174 15.12 11.46 3.39
C GLN A 174 14.45 12.20 2.22
N ASN A 175 13.15 11.97 1.97
CA ASN A 175 12.40 12.70 0.94
C ASN A 175 12.26 14.21 1.25
N ARG A 176 12.40 14.61 2.51
CA ARG A 176 12.33 16.00 2.99
C ARG A 176 13.68 16.73 2.86
N VAL A 177 14.77 16.03 2.49
CA VAL A 177 16.08 16.65 2.27
C VAL A 177 16.00 17.58 1.06
N LEU A 178 16.53 18.79 1.16
CA LEU A 178 16.47 19.75 0.06
C LEU A 178 17.38 19.34 -1.11
N ALA A 179 16.84 19.35 -2.34
CA ALA A 179 17.60 19.16 -3.58
C ALA A 179 18.39 20.43 -3.96
N ASN A 180 19.32 20.85 -3.10
CA ASN A 180 20.12 22.07 -3.28
C ASN A 180 21.52 21.82 -3.89
N GLY A 181 21.87 20.56 -4.15
CA GLY A 181 23.16 20.15 -4.71
C GLY A 181 24.36 20.31 -3.77
N THR A 182 24.16 20.74 -2.52
CA THR A 182 25.24 20.95 -1.53
C THR A 182 25.11 20.05 -0.31
N THR A 183 23.87 19.75 0.11
CA THR A 183 23.61 18.91 1.28
C THR A 183 23.55 17.44 0.84
N THR A 184 24.44 16.62 1.39
CA THR A 184 24.47 15.18 1.12
C THR A 184 23.36 14.47 1.89
N LEU A 185 22.91 13.34 1.37
CA LEU A 185 21.94 12.47 2.06
C LEU A 185 22.54 11.96 3.38
N ALA A 186 23.81 11.56 3.37
CA ALA A 186 24.53 11.08 4.55
C ALA A 186 24.64 12.16 5.64
N SER A 187 25.00 13.40 5.29
CA SER A 187 25.06 14.49 6.27
C SER A 187 23.69 14.82 6.89
N SER A 188 22.63 14.71 6.10
CA SER A 188 21.26 14.86 6.59
C SER A 188 20.87 13.74 7.55
N LEU A 189 21.22 12.49 7.23
CA LEU A 189 20.98 11.34 8.09
C LEU A 189 21.79 11.42 9.40
N ILE A 190 23.05 11.87 9.34
CA ILE A 190 23.88 12.13 10.53
C ILE A 190 23.22 13.19 11.43
N ALA A 191 22.66 14.26 10.85
CA ALA A 191 21.96 15.27 11.63
C ALA A 191 20.70 14.69 12.32
N GLN A 192 19.99 13.77 11.68
CA GLN A 192 18.85 13.06 12.28
C GLN A 192 19.28 12.20 13.49
N GLN A 193 20.52 11.72 13.56
CA GLN A 193 21.01 10.96 14.73
C GLN A 193 21.09 11.79 16.03
N LEU A 194 20.88 13.11 15.96
CA LEU A 194 20.76 13.98 17.13
C LEU A 194 19.38 13.92 17.79
N ASP A 195 18.35 13.51 17.05
CA ASP A 195 17.00 13.33 17.59
C ASP A 195 16.90 11.97 18.32
N PRO A 196 16.50 11.94 19.60
CA PRO A 196 16.33 10.70 20.35
C PRO A 196 15.40 9.68 19.70
N ARG A 197 14.46 10.10 18.83
CA ARG A 197 13.53 9.21 18.13
C ARG A 197 14.20 8.39 17.02
N THR A 198 15.25 8.92 16.41
CA THR A 198 15.95 8.34 15.23
C THR A 198 17.38 7.92 15.53
N ARG A 199 17.87 8.23 16.74
CA ARG A 199 19.23 7.90 17.15
C ARG A 199 19.41 6.39 17.30
N CYS A 200 20.26 5.82 16.46
CA CYS A 200 20.58 4.41 16.47
C CYS A 200 21.59 3.99 17.54
N GLY A 201 22.65 4.78 17.77
CA GLY A 201 23.70 4.41 18.74
C GLY A 201 24.25 3.00 18.50
N THR A 202 24.16 2.12 19.49
CA THR A 202 24.53 0.69 19.40
C THR A 202 23.29 -0.22 19.42
N ASP A 203 22.11 0.32 19.10
CA ASP A 203 20.86 -0.43 19.12
C ASP A 203 20.79 -1.38 17.93
N VAL A 204 20.55 -2.66 18.23
CA VAL A 204 20.33 -3.71 17.22
C VAL A 204 19.02 -3.50 16.47
N LEU A 205 18.05 -2.78 17.05
CA LEU A 205 16.77 -2.44 16.45
C LEU A 205 16.81 -1.14 15.64
N CYS A 206 18.00 -0.58 15.43
CA CYS A 206 18.20 0.61 14.59
C CYS A 206 17.56 0.43 13.20
N SER A 207 16.64 1.34 12.86
CA SER A 207 15.96 1.42 11.57
C SER A 207 16.72 2.21 10.51
N THR A 208 17.63 3.10 10.94
CA THR A 208 18.34 4.03 10.07
C THR A 208 19.86 3.96 10.27
N PRO A 209 20.51 2.79 10.07
CA PRO A 209 21.96 2.67 10.24
C PRO A 209 22.68 3.57 9.23
N LEU A 210 23.68 4.31 9.72
CA LEU A 210 24.48 5.19 8.87
C LEU A 210 25.29 4.38 7.86
N PRO A 211 25.46 4.84 6.61
CA PRO A 211 26.42 4.25 5.70
C PRO A 211 27.86 4.37 6.25
N PRO A 212 28.81 3.50 5.85
CA PRO A 212 30.15 3.47 6.43
C PRO A 212 30.95 4.74 6.13
N SER A 213 30.59 5.44 5.05
CA SER A 213 31.13 6.73 4.67
C SER A 213 30.10 7.54 3.86
N ASP A 214 30.26 8.87 3.87
CA ASP A 214 29.52 9.75 2.96
C ASP A 214 30.05 9.58 1.53
N ASN A 215 29.19 9.17 0.61
CA ASN A 215 29.52 8.98 -0.81
C ASN A 215 29.32 10.26 -1.65
N GLY A 216 28.96 11.39 -1.03
CA GLY A 216 28.74 12.67 -1.68
C GLY A 216 27.42 12.76 -2.45
N VAL A 217 26.54 11.77 -2.36
CA VAL A 217 25.25 11.80 -3.06
C VAL A 217 24.35 12.87 -2.42
N THR A 218 23.85 13.76 -3.28
CA THR A 218 22.88 14.79 -2.93
C THR A 218 21.51 14.40 -3.49
N HIS A 219 20.44 14.97 -2.95
CA HIS A 219 19.10 14.73 -3.47
C HIS A 219 18.98 15.27 -4.90
N GLN A 220 18.67 14.39 -5.87
CA GLN A 220 18.52 14.70 -7.29
C GLN A 220 17.06 14.59 -7.75
N ASN A 221 16.76 15.16 -8.91
CA ASN A 221 15.49 14.91 -9.60
C ASN A 221 15.50 13.53 -10.28
N ASN A 222 14.34 12.90 -10.29
CA ASN A 222 14.03 11.66 -10.98
C ASN A 222 13.93 11.87 -12.50
N LYS A 223 13.76 10.79 -13.26
CA LYS A 223 13.68 10.81 -14.72
C LYS A 223 12.46 11.54 -15.27
N SER A 224 11.43 11.74 -14.45
CA SER A 224 10.24 12.54 -14.80
C SER A 224 10.39 14.02 -14.44
N GLY A 225 11.55 14.46 -13.94
CA GLY A 225 11.85 15.86 -13.63
C GLY A 225 11.35 16.35 -12.26
N ALA A 226 10.77 15.48 -11.44
CA ALA A 226 10.39 15.77 -10.05
C ALA A 226 11.51 15.34 -9.08
N PRO A 227 11.57 15.80 -7.83
CA PRO A 227 12.49 15.25 -6.83
C PRO A 227 12.38 13.72 -6.72
N THR A 228 13.52 13.04 -6.60
CA THR A 228 13.58 11.58 -6.44
C THR A 228 12.99 11.16 -5.10
N TYR A 229 12.22 10.08 -5.09
CA TYR A 229 11.76 9.48 -3.84
C TYR A 229 12.67 8.32 -3.44
N TYR A 230 12.75 8.07 -2.14
CA TYR A 230 13.54 7.01 -1.54
C TYR A 230 12.62 6.05 -0.79
N ALA A 231 12.99 4.76 -0.76
CA ALA A 231 12.22 3.77 -0.03
C ALA A 231 12.53 3.83 1.48
N TYR A 232 13.79 4.14 1.83
CA TYR A 232 14.31 4.18 3.19
C TYR A 232 15.26 5.37 3.42
N ASN A 233 15.58 5.65 4.69
CA ASN A 233 16.63 6.60 5.09
C ASN A 233 18.03 5.98 4.90
N ASP A 234 18.45 5.76 3.66
CA ASP A 234 19.69 5.04 3.34
C ASP A 234 20.98 5.88 3.45
N GLY A 235 20.87 7.21 3.40
CA GLY A 235 21.99 8.15 3.44
C GLY A 235 22.93 8.11 2.22
N ASP A 236 22.77 7.16 1.31
CA ASP A 236 23.67 6.93 0.16
C ASP A 236 22.94 6.94 -1.19
N GLY A 237 21.61 7.06 -1.18
CA GLY A 237 20.74 7.10 -2.36
C GLY A 237 20.53 5.75 -3.05
N SER A 238 20.94 4.64 -2.43
CA SER A 238 20.83 3.30 -3.00
C SER A 238 19.39 2.77 -3.16
N THR A 239 18.43 3.40 -2.50
CA THR A 239 16.99 3.08 -2.50
C THR A 239 16.15 4.08 -3.31
N ALA A 240 16.80 4.93 -4.10
CA ALA A 240 16.15 5.87 -5.02
C ALA A 240 15.30 5.17 -6.09
N TYR A 241 14.09 5.68 -6.33
CA TYR A 241 13.18 5.23 -7.38
C TYR A 241 12.46 6.39 -8.08
N ASP A 242 12.00 6.14 -9.31
CA ASP A 242 11.23 7.11 -10.10
C ASP A 242 9.72 6.95 -9.90
N VAL A 243 9.26 5.71 -9.76
CA VAL A 243 7.84 5.35 -9.61
C VAL A 243 7.67 4.25 -8.56
N GLU A 244 6.64 4.37 -7.71
CA GLU A 244 6.27 3.34 -6.74
C GLU A 244 4.97 2.61 -7.14
N TYR A 245 4.91 1.31 -6.82
CA TYR A 245 3.75 0.45 -7.01
C TYR A 245 3.51 -0.38 -5.74
N PRO A 246 2.38 -0.21 -5.04
CA PRO A 246 1.93 -1.15 -4.02
C PRO A 246 1.45 -2.45 -4.68
N VAL A 247 1.83 -3.59 -4.13
CA VAL A 247 1.44 -4.91 -4.63
C VAL A 247 1.06 -5.78 -3.44
N GLN A 248 -0.23 -5.89 -3.17
CA GLN A 248 -0.75 -6.80 -2.17
C GLN A 248 -1.07 -8.15 -2.79
N ILE A 249 -0.44 -9.20 -2.28
CA ILE A 249 -0.72 -10.58 -2.63
C ILE A 249 -1.80 -11.12 -1.69
N HIS A 250 -2.75 -11.85 -2.27
CA HIS A 250 -3.82 -12.49 -1.51
C HIS A 250 -4.31 -13.75 -2.23
N GLY A 251 -4.79 -14.72 -1.47
CA GLY A 251 -5.44 -15.93 -1.97
C GLY A 251 -6.95 -15.87 -1.71
N PHE A 252 -7.73 -16.46 -2.61
CA PHE A 252 -9.18 -16.52 -2.51
C PHE A 252 -9.70 -17.93 -2.73
N ASP A 253 -10.39 -18.46 -1.72
CA ASP A 253 -11.09 -19.74 -1.77
C ASP A 253 -12.60 -19.50 -2.03
N PRO A 254 -13.11 -19.83 -3.23
CA PRO A 254 -14.51 -19.64 -3.58
C PRO A 254 -15.47 -20.50 -2.76
N ASN A 255 -15.04 -21.69 -2.33
CA ASN A 255 -15.86 -22.60 -1.53
C ASN A 255 -15.96 -22.10 -0.10
N PHE A 256 -14.84 -21.63 0.48
CA PHE A 256 -14.84 -20.99 1.79
C PHE A 256 -15.80 -19.80 1.83
N HIS A 257 -15.71 -18.91 0.84
CA HIS A 257 -16.63 -17.76 0.70
C HIS A 257 -18.09 -18.16 0.55
N PHE A 258 -18.37 -19.22 -0.23
CA PHE A 258 -19.73 -19.72 -0.38
C PHE A 258 -20.27 -20.29 0.93
N VAL A 259 -19.45 -21.04 1.67
CA VAL A 259 -19.82 -21.59 2.98
C VAL A 259 -20.07 -20.47 3.98
N GLY A 260 -19.21 -19.44 4.04
CA GLY A 260 -19.40 -18.26 4.90
C GLY A 260 -20.65 -17.45 4.59
N MET A 261 -21.08 -17.44 3.31
CA MET A 261 -22.37 -16.88 2.93
C MET A 261 -23.56 -17.71 3.45
N THR A 262 -23.36 -19.00 3.74
CA THR A 262 -24.35 -19.87 4.35
C THR A 262 -24.19 -19.93 5.87
N PHE A 263 -25.23 -20.31 6.62
CA PHE A 263 -25.19 -20.39 8.10
C PHE A 263 -24.35 -21.58 8.63
N ASN A 264 -23.37 -22.05 7.86
CA ASN A 264 -22.58 -23.24 8.17
C ASN A 264 -21.24 -22.83 8.79
N PRO A 265 -20.70 -23.63 9.73
CA PRO A 265 -19.37 -23.39 10.25
C PRO A 265 -18.32 -23.58 9.15
N GLU A 266 -17.41 -22.63 9.05
CA GLU A 266 -16.30 -22.66 8.11
C GLU A 266 -15.18 -23.57 8.62
N SER A 267 -14.70 -24.48 7.77
CA SER A 267 -13.61 -25.39 8.12
C SER A 267 -12.29 -24.82 7.62
N PHE A 268 -11.53 -24.16 8.51
CA PHE A 268 -10.24 -23.57 8.15
C PHE A 268 -9.21 -24.61 7.66
N THR A 269 -9.32 -25.87 8.08
CA THR A 269 -8.41 -26.94 7.64
C THR A 269 -8.62 -27.35 6.19
N ASP A 270 -9.80 -27.06 5.64
CA ASP A 270 -10.18 -27.43 4.27
C ASP A 270 -9.99 -26.27 3.27
N MET A 271 -9.50 -25.11 3.74
CA MET A 271 -9.23 -23.95 2.89
C MET A 271 -8.23 -24.28 1.79
N LYS A 272 -8.63 -23.94 0.56
CA LYS A 272 -7.86 -24.12 -0.67
C LYS A 272 -8.12 -22.97 -1.63
N ASP A 273 -7.15 -22.06 -1.70
CA ASP A 273 -7.22 -20.96 -2.64
C ASP A 273 -7.25 -21.47 -4.09
N LYS A 274 -8.12 -20.85 -4.89
CA LYS A 274 -8.30 -21.14 -6.33
C LYS A 274 -8.04 -19.93 -7.20
N TYR A 275 -8.07 -18.75 -6.60
CA TYR A 275 -7.78 -17.50 -7.27
C TYR A 275 -6.71 -16.80 -6.46
N PHE A 276 -5.59 -16.50 -7.11
CA PHE A 276 -4.49 -15.78 -6.48
C PHE A 276 -4.40 -14.40 -7.09
N LEU A 277 -4.36 -13.40 -6.23
CA LEU A 277 -4.66 -12.02 -6.56
C LEU A 277 -3.45 -11.12 -6.33
N LEU A 278 -3.21 -10.20 -7.27
CA LEU A 278 -2.38 -9.03 -7.08
C LEU A 278 -3.27 -7.79 -7.04
N ASN A 279 -3.32 -7.10 -5.91
CA ASN A 279 -4.24 -5.99 -5.66
C ASN A 279 -5.72 -6.33 -5.98
N GLY A 280 -6.16 -7.52 -5.53
CA GLY A 280 -7.55 -7.97 -5.72
C GLY A 280 -7.89 -8.42 -7.14
N ARG A 281 -6.89 -8.61 -8.01
CA ARG A 281 -7.07 -9.01 -9.40
C ARG A 281 -6.24 -10.25 -9.74
N SER A 282 -6.84 -11.18 -10.47
CA SER A 282 -6.09 -12.21 -11.17
C SER A 282 -5.77 -11.76 -12.59
N TYR A 283 -4.69 -12.27 -13.19
CA TYR A 283 -4.47 -12.11 -14.62
C TYR A 283 -5.67 -12.68 -15.41
N PRO A 284 -6.11 -12.05 -16.53
CA PRO A 284 -5.54 -10.87 -17.20
C PRO A 284 -6.00 -9.51 -16.63
N ASP A 285 -6.82 -9.47 -15.59
CA ASP A 285 -7.32 -8.19 -15.05
C ASP A 285 -6.23 -7.34 -14.37
N THR A 286 -5.12 -7.97 -13.98
CA THR A 286 -3.93 -7.31 -13.46
C THR A 286 -3.29 -6.32 -14.44
N VAL A 287 -3.44 -6.54 -15.75
CA VAL A 287 -2.90 -5.63 -16.79
C VAL A 287 -3.87 -4.50 -17.16
N SER A 288 -5.10 -4.54 -16.65
CA SER A 288 -6.08 -3.48 -16.88
C SER A 288 -5.69 -2.20 -16.12
N PRO A 289 -5.51 -1.05 -16.79
CA PRO A 289 -5.18 0.18 -16.11
C PRO A 289 -6.39 0.75 -15.35
N GLY A 290 -6.12 1.52 -14.29
CA GLY A 290 -7.15 2.23 -13.53
C GLY A 290 -8.00 1.31 -12.64
N THR A 291 -9.07 1.86 -12.07
CA THR A 291 -10.00 1.16 -11.14
C THR A 291 -10.95 0.23 -11.88
N MET A 292 -11.18 -0.97 -11.32
CA MET A 292 -12.23 -1.88 -11.78
C MET A 292 -13.46 -1.81 -10.90
N THR A 293 -14.60 -2.13 -11.49
CA THR A 293 -15.93 -2.06 -10.85
C THR A 293 -16.62 -3.40 -10.86
N THR A 294 -17.38 -3.69 -9.80
CA THR A 294 -18.22 -4.89 -9.70
C THR A 294 -19.65 -4.48 -9.42
N GLN A 295 -20.62 -5.25 -9.92
CA GLN A 295 -22.02 -5.02 -9.60
C GLN A 295 -22.26 -5.37 -8.13
N SER A 296 -22.78 -4.41 -7.36
CA SER A 296 -23.17 -4.63 -5.97
C SER A 296 -24.64 -5.07 -5.87
N THR A 297 -25.13 -5.26 -4.65
CA THR A 297 -26.44 -5.89 -4.40
C THR A 297 -27.63 -4.98 -4.72
N ASP A 298 -27.38 -3.70 -4.94
CA ASP A 298 -28.32 -2.73 -5.49
C ASP A 298 -28.45 -2.82 -7.03
N GLY A 299 -27.68 -3.70 -7.67
CA GLY A 299 -27.66 -3.87 -9.13
C GLY A 299 -26.83 -2.82 -9.86
N THR A 300 -26.10 -1.95 -9.17
CA THR A 300 -25.26 -0.91 -9.76
C THR A 300 -23.78 -1.26 -9.69
N LEU A 301 -22.96 -0.70 -10.58
CA LEU A 301 -21.51 -0.90 -10.59
C LEU A 301 -20.85 0.02 -9.56
N HIS A 302 -20.11 -0.56 -8.61
CA HIS A 302 -19.31 0.14 -7.62
C HIS A 302 -17.82 -0.15 -7.83
N ALA A 303 -16.95 0.78 -7.46
CA ALA A 303 -15.52 0.52 -7.43
C ALA A 303 -15.23 -0.58 -6.40
N SER A 304 -14.43 -1.57 -6.80
CA SER A 304 -14.12 -2.74 -5.95
C SER A 304 -12.63 -3.06 -5.93
N GLN A 305 -11.91 -2.78 -7.01
CA GLN A 305 -10.46 -3.03 -7.13
C GLN A 305 -9.79 -1.73 -7.60
N PRO A 306 -9.50 -0.80 -6.67
CA PRO A 306 -9.09 0.55 -7.03
C PRO A 306 -7.67 0.64 -7.55
N VAL A 307 -6.80 -0.31 -7.17
CA VAL A 307 -5.35 -0.27 -7.43
C VAL A 307 -5.00 -1.26 -8.56
N PRO A 308 -4.43 -0.80 -9.69
CA PRO A 308 -3.93 -1.68 -10.72
C PRO A 308 -2.56 -2.28 -10.35
N THR A 309 -2.19 -3.37 -11.01
CA THR A 309 -0.89 -4.05 -10.78
C THR A 309 -0.01 -4.06 -12.04
N ILE A 310 -0.41 -3.37 -13.10
CA ILE A 310 0.45 -3.11 -14.26
C ILE A 310 1.58 -2.17 -13.86
N ILE A 311 2.82 -2.53 -14.19
CA ILE A 311 4.02 -1.80 -13.78
C ILE A 311 4.59 -1.08 -14.99
N ASN A 312 4.58 0.24 -14.96
CA ASN A 312 5.18 1.08 -16.00
C ASN A 312 6.45 1.75 -15.47
N ILE A 313 7.59 1.56 -16.14
CA ILE A 313 8.90 2.09 -15.71
C ILE A 313 9.45 3.01 -16.80
N PRO A 314 9.91 4.24 -16.49
CA PRO A 314 10.59 5.05 -17.48
C PRO A 314 11.90 4.38 -17.91
N ALA A 315 12.21 4.43 -19.20
CA ALA A 315 13.44 3.90 -19.76
C ALA A 315 14.66 4.56 -19.09
N GLY A 316 15.61 3.75 -18.63
CA GLY A 316 16.74 4.26 -17.86
C GLY A 316 16.43 4.56 -16.38
N GLY A 317 15.21 4.28 -15.92
CA GLY A 317 14.73 4.57 -14.55
C GLY A 317 14.53 3.32 -13.69
N ARG A 318 13.81 3.49 -12.57
CA ARG A 318 13.61 2.48 -11.53
C ARG A 318 12.19 2.52 -10.99
N ALA A 319 11.61 1.33 -10.76
CA ALA A 319 10.35 1.20 -10.05
C ALA A 319 10.55 0.51 -8.70
N LEU A 320 9.97 1.07 -7.64
CA LEU A 320 9.84 0.43 -6.34
C LEU A 320 8.55 -0.39 -6.31
N LEU A 321 8.67 -1.69 -6.04
CA LEU A 321 7.55 -2.54 -5.69
C LEU A 321 7.51 -2.68 -4.17
N ARG A 322 6.40 -2.26 -3.57
CA ARG A 322 6.10 -2.44 -2.15
C ARG A 322 5.18 -3.63 -2.02
N ILE A 323 5.74 -4.79 -1.75
CA ILE A 323 5.01 -6.05 -1.81
C ILE A 323 4.66 -6.49 -0.38
N SER A 324 3.41 -6.85 -0.14
CA SER A 324 2.96 -7.51 1.10
C SER A 324 2.13 -8.72 0.77
N ASP A 325 2.33 -9.80 1.51
CA ASP A 325 1.57 -11.04 1.34
C ASP A 325 0.62 -11.25 2.51
N LEU A 326 -0.68 -11.33 2.21
CA LEU A 326 -1.74 -11.66 3.16
C LEU A 326 -2.51 -12.91 2.72
N ASP A 327 -1.89 -13.78 1.93
CA ASP A 327 -2.37 -15.14 1.73
C ASP A 327 -2.27 -15.92 3.06
N VAL A 328 -3.37 -16.58 3.44
CA VAL A 328 -3.47 -17.31 4.71
C VAL A 328 -3.25 -18.81 4.54
N THR A 329 -3.20 -19.31 3.30
CA THR A 329 -3.10 -20.73 3.00
C THR A 329 -1.73 -21.14 2.48
N GLU A 330 -1.06 -20.27 1.71
CA GLU A 330 0.12 -20.65 0.94
C GLU A 330 1.22 -19.58 0.92
N TYR A 331 2.44 -20.03 0.62
CA TYR A 331 3.58 -19.13 0.36
C TYR A 331 3.55 -18.70 -1.09
N GLN A 332 3.76 -17.42 -1.34
CA GLN A 332 3.69 -16.87 -2.69
C GLN A 332 5.07 -16.52 -3.21
N THR A 333 5.36 -16.96 -4.44
CA THR A 333 6.61 -16.65 -5.13
C THR A 333 6.32 -15.79 -6.33
N LEU A 334 7.04 -14.68 -6.49
CA LEU A 334 7.03 -13.87 -7.70
C LEU A 334 8.42 -13.88 -8.34
N ALA A 335 8.46 -13.99 -9.66
CA ALA A 335 9.66 -14.02 -10.46
C ALA A 335 9.60 -13.00 -11.59
N SER A 336 10.77 -12.47 -11.94
CA SER A 336 10.96 -11.72 -13.17
C SER A 336 12.26 -12.14 -13.82
N LEU A 337 12.16 -12.73 -15.02
CA LEU A 337 13.32 -13.21 -15.76
C LEU A 337 13.92 -12.14 -16.70
N GLY A 338 13.17 -11.08 -16.99
CA GLY A 338 13.52 -10.08 -18.00
C GLY A 338 14.04 -8.76 -17.44
N ILE A 339 13.70 -8.43 -16.18
CA ILE A 339 14.15 -7.22 -15.50
C ILE A 339 14.74 -7.60 -14.13
N PRO A 340 15.96 -7.13 -13.78
CA PRO A 340 16.58 -7.47 -12.51
C PRO A 340 15.76 -6.98 -11.32
N MET A 341 15.58 -7.84 -10.33
CA MET A 341 14.99 -7.48 -9.05
C MET A 341 16.09 -7.28 -8.01
N LYS A 342 16.13 -6.10 -7.38
CA LYS A 342 17.01 -5.82 -6.26
C LYS A 342 16.20 -5.70 -4.98
N VAL A 343 16.35 -6.64 -4.07
CA VAL A 343 15.72 -6.59 -2.74
C VAL A 343 16.46 -5.58 -1.89
N ILE A 344 15.74 -4.61 -1.34
CA ILE A 344 16.31 -3.52 -0.54
C ILE A 344 15.78 -3.46 0.90
N GLY A 345 14.66 -4.13 1.17
CA GLY A 345 14.07 -4.15 2.50
C GLY A 345 13.16 -5.37 2.71
N LEU A 346 13.06 -5.81 3.96
CA LEU A 346 12.19 -6.91 4.41
C LEU A 346 11.47 -6.46 5.67
N ASN A 347 10.16 -6.71 5.77
CA ASN A 347 9.33 -6.42 6.95
C ASN A 347 9.53 -5.01 7.49
N ALA A 348 9.40 -4.01 6.59
CA ALA A 348 9.62 -2.59 6.87
C ALA A 348 11.02 -2.24 7.43
N ARG A 349 12.06 -3.03 7.09
CA ARG A 349 13.44 -2.76 7.49
C ARG A 349 14.38 -2.73 6.29
N LEU A 350 15.20 -1.68 6.23
CA LEU A 350 16.28 -1.54 5.25
C LEU A 350 17.29 -2.68 5.40
N LEU A 351 17.70 -3.28 4.29
CA LEU A 351 18.79 -4.26 4.25
C LEU A 351 20.15 -3.57 4.39
N ARG A 352 20.51 -3.28 5.63
CA ARG A 352 21.81 -2.73 6.03
C ARG A 352 22.22 -3.26 7.39
N ASP A 353 23.48 -3.65 7.53
CA ASP A 353 24.00 -4.11 8.82
C ASP A 353 24.32 -2.93 9.76
N LEU A 354 24.63 -3.23 11.03
CA LEU A 354 24.97 -2.22 12.04
C LEU A 354 26.29 -1.49 11.76
N ALA A 355 27.16 -2.05 10.93
CA ALA A 355 28.38 -1.38 10.46
C ALA A 355 28.10 -0.45 9.27
N GLY A 356 26.85 -0.37 8.82
CA GLY A 356 26.42 0.44 7.70
C GLY A 356 26.56 -0.24 6.34
N ASN A 357 27.04 -1.48 6.26
CA ASN A 357 27.24 -2.14 4.98
C ASN A 357 25.89 -2.48 4.35
N ASN A 358 25.74 -2.12 3.08
CA ASN A 358 24.54 -2.43 2.31
C ASN A 358 24.47 -3.94 2.03
N THR A 359 23.40 -4.59 2.48
CA THR A 359 23.17 -6.04 2.30
C THR A 359 22.07 -6.34 1.28
N ALA A 360 21.61 -5.33 0.55
CA ALA A 360 20.70 -5.50 -0.59
C ALA A 360 21.32 -6.43 -1.64
N TYR A 361 20.50 -7.30 -2.21
CA TYR A 361 20.95 -8.33 -3.15
C TYR A 361 20.04 -8.40 -4.38
N ASN A 362 20.61 -8.86 -5.48
CA ASN A 362 19.87 -9.10 -6.71
C ASN A 362 19.33 -10.53 -6.73
N THR A 363 18.12 -10.70 -7.24
CA THR A 363 17.47 -11.99 -7.44
C THR A 363 16.58 -11.96 -8.68
N ASN A 364 16.17 -13.13 -9.15
CA ASN A 364 15.15 -13.28 -10.20
C ASN A 364 13.82 -13.79 -9.63
N SER A 365 13.78 -14.13 -8.34
CA SER A 365 12.57 -14.56 -7.64
C SER A 365 12.60 -14.13 -6.17
N ILE A 366 11.43 -13.85 -5.64
CA ILE A 366 11.18 -13.55 -4.23
C ILE A 366 10.06 -14.48 -3.75
N THR A 367 10.16 -14.95 -2.52
CA THR A 367 9.14 -15.77 -1.87
C THR A 367 8.76 -15.10 -0.58
N LEU A 368 7.46 -15.01 -0.31
CA LEU A 368 6.88 -14.45 0.90
C LEU A 368 5.94 -15.47 1.53
N ALA A 369 5.88 -15.44 2.85
CA ALA A 369 4.79 -16.05 3.61
C ALA A 369 3.69 -15.02 3.86
N GLY A 370 2.48 -15.51 4.15
CA GLY A 370 1.44 -14.69 4.77
C GLY A 370 1.95 -13.96 6.01
N GLY A 371 1.81 -12.64 6.02
CA GLY A 371 2.31 -11.77 7.08
C GLY A 371 3.70 -11.17 6.85
N GLU A 372 4.29 -11.35 5.67
CA GLU A 372 5.57 -10.73 5.30
C GLU A 372 5.42 -9.58 4.30
N SER A 373 6.38 -8.65 4.33
CA SER A 373 6.54 -7.63 3.30
C SER A 373 7.97 -7.57 2.76
N ILE A 374 8.11 -7.19 1.51
CA ILE A 374 9.41 -7.02 0.84
C ILE A 374 9.37 -5.78 -0.05
N ASP A 375 10.47 -5.03 -0.04
CA ASP A 375 10.67 -3.89 -0.94
C ASP A 375 11.70 -4.25 -2.00
N VAL A 376 11.28 -4.14 -3.26
CA VAL A 376 12.07 -4.55 -4.43
C VAL A 376 12.16 -3.42 -5.43
N ILE A 377 13.38 -3.13 -5.89
CA ILE A 377 13.59 -2.23 -7.02
C ILE A 377 13.72 -3.04 -8.31
N LEU A 378 12.89 -2.71 -9.29
CA LEU A 378 13.08 -3.09 -10.69
C LEU A 378 13.95 -2.02 -11.36
N ASP A 379 15.13 -2.41 -11.84
CA ASP A 379 16.09 -1.49 -12.45
C ASP A 379 16.03 -1.55 -13.99
N ALA A 380 15.50 -0.50 -14.60
CA ALA A 380 15.38 -0.33 -16.05
C ALA A 380 16.52 0.51 -16.66
N SER A 381 17.63 0.73 -15.95
CA SER A 381 18.77 1.57 -16.39
C SER A 381 19.36 1.13 -17.74
N GLY A 382 19.37 -0.17 -18.03
CA GLY A 382 19.89 -0.76 -19.27
C GLY A 382 18.85 -1.02 -20.36
N PHE A 383 17.60 -0.57 -20.19
CA PHE A 383 16.48 -0.93 -21.06
C PHE A 383 15.98 0.25 -21.91
N THR A 384 15.34 -0.11 -23.02
CA THR A 384 14.79 0.82 -24.02
C THR A 384 13.26 0.78 -24.01
N ALA A 385 12.64 1.90 -24.33
CA ALA A 385 11.19 2.00 -24.40
C ALA A 385 10.58 1.01 -25.40
N GLY A 386 9.40 0.46 -25.08
CA GLY A 386 8.67 -0.52 -25.88
C GLY A 386 8.94 -1.98 -25.49
N GLN A 387 9.91 -2.25 -24.62
CA GLN A 387 10.14 -3.59 -24.08
C GLN A 387 9.08 -3.93 -23.03
N LYS A 388 8.65 -5.19 -23.02
CA LYS A 388 7.69 -5.73 -22.05
C LYS A 388 8.24 -6.99 -21.39
N PHE A 389 8.03 -7.09 -20.09
CA PHE A 389 8.39 -8.24 -19.27
C PHE A 389 7.21 -8.66 -18.41
N PHE A 390 7.38 -9.76 -17.69
CA PHE A 390 6.38 -10.25 -16.75
C PHE A 390 6.94 -10.26 -15.34
N LEU A 391 6.06 -9.97 -14.39
CA LEU A 391 6.21 -10.32 -12.98
C LEU A 391 5.14 -11.38 -12.71
N TYR A 392 5.56 -12.59 -12.37
CA TYR A 392 4.65 -13.74 -12.35
C TYR A 392 5.09 -14.80 -11.36
N THR A 393 4.17 -15.64 -10.91
CA THR A 393 4.50 -16.80 -10.09
C THR A 393 5.07 -17.95 -10.92
N PRO A 394 6.18 -18.58 -10.49
CA PRO A 394 6.67 -19.81 -11.12
C PRO A 394 5.84 -21.04 -10.73
N ASN A 395 4.92 -20.95 -9.77
CA ASN A 395 4.02 -22.03 -9.38
C ASN A 395 2.91 -22.16 -10.42
N LEU A 396 2.86 -23.30 -11.12
CA LEU A 396 1.98 -23.48 -12.29
C LEU A 396 0.49 -23.40 -11.93
N ASP A 397 0.12 -23.94 -10.77
CA ASP A 397 -1.23 -23.92 -10.21
C ASP A 397 -1.67 -22.53 -9.74
N HIS A 398 -0.72 -21.61 -9.52
CA HIS A 398 -1.01 -20.21 -9.20
C HIS A 398 -1.08 -19.33 -10.46
N LEU A 399 -0.89 -19.91 -11.66
CA LEU A 399 -1.07 -19.29 -12.98
C LEU A 399 -2.40 -19.68 -13.64
N SER A 400 -3.41 -19.94 -12.82
CA SER A 400 -4.77 -20.27 -13.22
C SER A 400 -5.80 -19.50 -12.42
N ASN A 401 -6.97 -19.33 -13.02
CA ASN A 401 -8.19 -18.89 -12.34
C ASN A 401 -9.08 -20.12 -12.19
N ASP A 402 -8.99 -20.79 -11.04
CA ASP A 402 -9.60 -22.10 -10.80
C ASP A 402 -9.25 -23.12 -11.91
N ALA A 403 -10.20 -23.47 -12.78
CA ALA A 403 -9.99 -24.41 -13.87
C ALA A 403 -9.43 -23.78 -15.17
N GLU A 404 -9.33 -22.45 -15.23
CA GLU A 404 -8.89 -21.73 -16.43
C GLU A 404 -7.39 -21.43 -16.40
N ASN A 405 -6.67 -21.89 -17.42
CA ASN A 405 -5.25 -21.61 -17.58
C ASN A 405 -5.00 -20.13 -17.98
N PHE A 406 -3.79 -19.64 -17.71
CA PHE A 406 -3.37 -18.26 -17.99
C PHE A 406 -4.13 -17.24 -17.14
N GLY A 407 -4.03 -17.42 -15.82
CA GLY A 407 -4.62 -16.55 -14.81
C GLY A 407 -3.71 -16.30 -13.60
N GLY A 408 -4.31 -15.98 -12.46
CA GLY A 408 -3.65 -15.89 -11.15
C GLY A 408 -2.58 -14.81 -11.03
N LEU A 409 -1.47 -15.11 -10.32
CA LEU A 409 -0.41 -14.14 -9.99
C LEU A 409 0.51 -13.88 -11.19
N MET A 410 0.03 -13.06 -12.11
CA MET A 410 0.82 -12.57 -13.24
C MET A 410 0.45 -11.12 -13.52
N THR A 411 1.43 -10.30 -13.89
CA THR A 411 1.23 -8.95 -14.43
C THR A 411 2.35 -8.59 -15.40
N GLU A 412 2.19 -7.48 -16.11
CA GLU A 412 3.16 -6.97 -17.08
C GLU A 412 3.99 -5.82 -16.50
N VAL A 413 5.27 -5.79 -16.91
CA VAL A 413 6.20 -4.69 -16.67
C VAL A 413 6.54 -4.06 -18.02
N HIS A 414 6.14 -2.81 -18.24
CA HIS A 414 6.38 -2.07 -19.48
C HIS A 414 7.48 -1.05 -19.28
N ILE A 415 8.44 -1.04 -20.21
CA ILE A 415 9.44 0.02 -20.29
C ILE A 415 8.92 1.12 -21.20
N CYS A 416 8.70 2.30 -20.65
CA CYS A 416 8.05 3.42 -21.31
C CYS A 416 9.02 4.57 -21.55
N ALA A 417 8.77 5.41 -22.55
CA ALA A 417 9.64 6.55 -22.84
C ALA A 417 9.67 7.54 -21.65
N SER A 418 8.52 7.74 -21.03
CA SER A 418 8.34 8.41 -19.75
C SER A 418 7.16 7.78 -19.01
N VAL A 419 7.05 8.06 -17.71
CA VAL A 419 5.91 7.63 -16.88
C VAL A 419 5.47 8.79 -16.02
N ASP A 420 4.18 9.06 -16.01
CA ASP A 420 3.58 9.99 -15.05
C ASP A 420 3.61 9.34 -13.64
N PRO A 421 4.30 9.95 -12.66
CA PRO A 421 4.43 9.37 -11.33
C PRO A 421 3.11 9.28 -10.57
N ILE A 422 2.06 10.03 -10.94
CA ILE A 422 0.74 10.03 -10.30
C ILE A 422 -0.16 9.01 -10.99
N SER A 423 -0.45 9.20 -12.28
CA SER A 423 -1.38 8.32 -13.01
C SER A 423 -0.79 6.96 -13.37
N LYS A 424 0.54 6.82 -13.26
CA LYS A 424 1.33 5.66 -13.71
C LYS A 424 1.20 5.38 -15.21
N ALA A 425 0.65 6.30 -15.99
CA ALA A 425 0.48 6.13 -17.43
C ALA A 425 1.83 6.27 -18.17
N CYS A 426 2.01 5.48 -19.22
CA CYS A 426 3.14 5.62 -20.13
C CYS A 426 2.95 6.81 -21.05
N GLY A 427 3.98 7.68 -21.11
CA GLY A 427 4.07 8.74 -22.09
C GLY A 427 4.50 8.19 -23.46
N SER A 428 3.96 8.78 -24.52
CA SER A 428 4.29 8.52 -25.92
C SER A 428 5.63 9.09 -26.34
#